data_AF-A0A1I7E481-F1
#
_entry.id   AF-A0A1I7E481-F1
#
_cell.length_a   1.000
_cell.length_b   1.000
_cell.length_c   1.000
_cell.angle_alpha   90.00
_cell.angle_beta   90.00
_cell.angle_gamma   90.00
#
_symmetry.space_group_name_H-M   'P 1'
#
loop_
_entity.id
_entity.type
_entity.pdbx_description
1 polymer ?
#
loop_
_entity_poly.entity_id
_entity_poly.type
_entity_poly.pdbx_seq_one_letter_code
_entity_poly.pdbx_strand_id
1 'polypeptide(L)'
;MDLFLREATDRIGAEDALAKIDALMDWRSFSPILKRGLGRSGFGPRGYDALVLFKCLLIGQWHGLSDPKLERALKVRLDFMIFCGPDL
;
A
#
# COMPACT_ATOMS: atom_id res chain seq x y z
N MET A 1 11.15 -9.95 -11.12
CA MET A 1 10.18 -9.47 -10.12
C MET A 1 8.75 -9.77 -10.55
N ASP A 2 8.40 -9.65 -11.84
CA ASP A 2 7.06 -9.96 -12.38
C ASP A 2 6.53 -11.37 -12.09
N LEU A 3 7.37 -12.42 -12.22
CA LEU A 3 6.90 -13.79 -12.01
C LEU A 3 6.45 -14.03 -10.56
N PHE A 4 7.21 -13.51 -9.60
CA PHE A 4 6.88 -13.62 -8.18
C PHE A 4 5.57 -12.90 -7.84
N LEU A 5 5.40 -11.67 -8.33
CA LEU A 5 4.17 -10.90 -8.10
C LEU A 5 2.97 -11.60 -8.71
N ARG A 6 3.10 -12.15 -9.92
CA ARG A 6 2.05 -12.92 -10.57
C ARG A 6 1.65 -14.17 -9.77
N GLU A 7 2.62 -14.98 -9.35
CA GLU A 7 2.36 -16.16 -8.51
C GLU A 7 1.74 -15.78 -7.16
N ALA A 8 2.16 -14.67 -6.58
CA ALA A 8 1.62 -14.14 -5.33
C ALA A 8 0.16 -13.69 -5.50
N THR A 9 -0.16 -12.96 -6.58
CA THR A 9 -1.53 -12.57 -6.93
C THR A 9 -2.42 -13.79 -7.18
N ASP A 10 -1.91 -14.82 -7.88
CA ASP A 10 -2.64 -16.06 -8.13
C ASP A 10 -2.97 -16.80 -6.83
N ARG A 11 -2.08 -16.79 -5.83
CA ARG A 11 -2.29 -17.41 -4.51
C ARG A 11 -3.29 -16.66 -3.64
N ILE A 12 -3.32 -15.34 -3.72
CA ILE A 12 -4.31 -14.51 -3.01
C ILE A 12 -5.70 -14.72 -3.62
N GLY A 13 -5.76 -14.77 -4.95
CA GLY A 13 -6.98 -14.93 -5.72
C GLY A 13 -7.81 -13.65 -5.81
N ALA A 14 -8.66 -13.58 -6.84
CA ALA A 14 -9.49 -12.41 -7.12
C ALA A 14 -10.59 -12.14 -6.07
N GLU A 15 -10.84 -13.10 -5.17
CA GLU A 15 -11.87 -12.97 -4.14
C GLU A 15 -11.42 -12.16 -2.92
N ASP A 16 -10.11 -11.91 -2.79
CA ASP A 16 -9.55 -11.09 -1.72
C ASP A 16 -10.13 -9.66 -1.73
N ALA A 17 -10.51 -9.18 -0.54
CA ALA A 17 -11.15 -7.87 -0.39
C ALA A 17 -10.23 -6.72 -0.81
N LEU A 18 -8.94 -6.78 -0.47
CA LEU A 18 -7.95 -5.76 -0.86
C LEU A 18 -7.69 -5.80 -2.36
N ALA A 19 -7.66 -6.98 -2.98
CA ALA A 19 -7.54 -7.09 -4.44
C ALA A 19 -8.73 -6.44 -5.16
N LYS A 20 -9.96 -6.65 -4.67
CA LYS A 20 -11.17 -5.99 -5.20
C LYS A 20 -11.13 -4.48 -5.02
N ILE A 21 -10.75 -4.00 -3.84
CA ILE A 21 -10.61 -2.57 -3.58
C ILE A 21 -9.54 -1.95 -4.50
N ASP A 22 -8.40 -2.62 -4.67
CA ASP A 22 -7.32 -2.12 -5.52
C ASP A 22 -7.77 -1.97 -6.98
N ALA A 23 -8.59 -2.91 -7.48
CA ALA A 23 -9.16 -2.87 -8.82
C ALA A 23 -10.26 -1.81 -9.00
N LEU A 24 -11.00 -1.47 -7.95
CA LEU A 24 -12.12 -0.51 -8.01
C LEU A 24 -11.67 0.95 -7.89
N MET A 25 -10.49 1.19 -7.33
CA MET A 25 -10.03 2.54 -6.98
C MET A 25 -8.99 3.06 -7.98
N ASP A 26 -9.22 4.26 -8.52
CA ASP A 26 -8.16 4.99 -9.21
C ASP A 26 -7.21 5.65 -8.19
N TRP A 27 -6.20 4.90 -7.75
CA TRP A 27 -5.23 5.35 -6.75
C TRP A 27 -4.41 6.57 -7.20
N ARG A 28 -4.21 6.77 -8.51
CA ARG A 28 -3.42 7.90 -9.03
C ARG A 28 -4.12 9.23 -8.78
N SER A 29 -5.45 9.23 -8.71
CA SER A 29 -6.23 10.41 -8.37
C SER A 29 -5.96 10.94 -6.95
N PHE A 30 -5.44 10.11 -6.04
CA PHE A 30 -5.05 10.55 -4.69
C PHE A 30 -3.68 11.23 -4.65
N SER A 31 -2.77 10.92 -5.57
CA SER A 31 -1.41 11.48 -5.58
C SER A 31 -1.36 13.02 -5.50
N PRO A 32 -2.12 13.81 -6.29
CA PRO A 32 -2.09 15.27 -6.17
C PRO A 32 -2.64 15.77 -4.82
N ILE A 33 -3.63 15.08 -4.25
CA ILE A 33 -4.21 15.42 -2.94
C ILE A 33 -3.18 15.19 -1.84
N LEU A 34 -2.53 14.02 -1.85
CA LEU A 34 -1.51 13.65 -0.88
C LEU A 34 -0.28 14.57 -0.98
N LYS A 35 0.18 14.90 -2.19
CA LYS A 35 1.29 15.84 -2.40
C LYS A 35 0.99 17.23 -1.83
N ARG A 36 -0.23 17.73 -2.07
CA ARG A 36 -0.67 19.02 -1.52
C ARG A 36 -0.76 18.99 0.01
N GLY A 37 -1.35 17.95 0.58
CA GLY A 37 -1.54 17.81 2.02
C GLY A 37 -0.23 17.62 2.80
N LEU A 38 0.72 16.88 2.24
CA LEU A 38 2.03 16.67 2.86
C LEU A 38 2.93 17.91 2.83
N GLY A 39 2.76 18.79 1.83
CA GLY A 39 3.49 20.05 1.74
C GLY A 39 5.02 19.92 1.84
N ARG A 40 5.59 18.80 1.37
CA ARG A 40 7.04 18.53 1.53
C ARG A 40 7.84 19.61 0.81
N SER A 41 8.77 20.22 1.53
CA SER A 41 9.66 21.27 1.00
C SER A 41 10.64 20.77 -0.06
N GLY A 42 10.80 19.45 -0.19
CA GLY A 42 11.76 18.82 -1.10
C GLY A 42 13.19 18.75 -0.56
N PHE A 43 13.45 19.31 0.62
CA PHE A 43 14.75 19.22 1.30
C PHE A 43 14.84 17.93 2.13
N GLY A 44 15.98 17.27 2.06
CA GLY A 44 16.27 16.03 2.80
C GLY A 44 16.17 14.75 1.96
N PRO A 45 16.32 13.58 2.58
CA PRO A 45 16.24 12.30 1.89
C PRO A 45 14.88 12.08 1.23
N ARG A 46 14.86 11.33 0.14
CA ARG A 46 13.60 10.86 -0.46
C ARG A 46 12.93 9.92 0.54
N GLY A 47 11.86 10.39 1.17
CA GLY A 47 10.98 9.53 1.96
C GLY A 47 10.16 8.59 1.06
N TYR A 48 9.50 7.62 1.67
CA TYR A 48 8.57 6.73 0.97
C TYR A 48 7.52 7.50 0.17
N ASP A 49 7.02 6.85 -0.89
CA ASP A 49 5.94 7.37 -1.72
C ASP A 49 4.69 7.62 -0.86
N ALA A 50 4.07 8.78 -1.07
CA ALA A 50 2.94 9.21 -0.28
C ALA A 50 1.72 8.28 -0.45
N LEU A 51 1.52 7.72 -1.64
CA LEU A 51 0.43 6.80 -1.94
C LEU A 51 0.64 5.46 -1.24
N VAL A 52 1.87 4.95 -1.22
CA VAL A 52 2.23 3.72 -0.49
C VAL A 52 1.94 3.90 1.00
N LEU A 53 2.40 4.99 1.61
CA LEU A 53 2.14 5.29 3.01
C LEU A 53 0.63 5.45 3.29
N PHE A 54 -0.11 6.08 2.38
CA PHE A 54 -1.56 6.23 2.50
C PHE A 54 -2.26 4.86 2.50
N LYS A 55 -1.89 3.95 1.59
CA LYS A 55 -2.41 2.58 1.58
C LYS A 55 -2.07 1.81 2.86
N CYS A 56 -0.86 1.95 3.39
CA CYS A 56 -0.48 1.37 4.68
C CYS A 56 -1.39 1.88 5.82
N LEU A 57 -1.70 3.18 5.85
CA LEU A 57 -2.62 3.76 6.83
C LEU A 57 -4.04 3.19 6.69
N LEU A 58 -4.54 3.00 5.46
CA LEU A 58 -5.84 2.36 5.23
C LEU A 58 -5.89 0.94 5.80
N ILE A 59 -4.87 0.12 5.54
CA ILE A 59 -4.74 -1.21 6.14
C ILE A 59 -4.75 -1.12 7.67
N GLY A 60 -3.95 -0.20 8.23
CA GLY A 60 -3.88 0.01 9.67
C GLY A 60 -5.25 0.32 10.27
N GLN A 61 -6.01 1.21 9.64
CA GLN A 61 -7.35 1.60 10.10
C GLN A 61 -8.38 0.47 9.92
N TRP A 62 -8.43 -0.20 8.77
CA TRP A 62 -9.40 -1.26 8.49
C TRP A 62 -9.21 -2.51 9.35
N HIS A 63 -7.98 -2.78 9.79
CA HIS A 63 -7.64 -3.94 10.60
C HIS A 63 -7.32 -3.62 12.06
N GLY A 64 -7.50 -2.36 12.51
CA GLY A 64 -7.25 -1.94 13.89
C GLY A 64 -5.80 -2.17 14.35
N LEU A 65 -4.83 -1.99 13.45
CA LEU A 65 -3.41 -2.22 13.72
C LEU A 65 -2.75 -0.94 14.24
N SER A 66 -1.96 -1.08 15.31
CA SER A 66 -0.99 -0.06 15.69
C SER A 66 0.22 -0.06 14.74
N ASP A 67 1.01 1.00 14.70
CA ASP A 67 2.16 1.12 13.81
C ASP A 67 3.13 -0.08 13.90
N PRO A 68 3.53 -0.57 15.10
CA PRO A 68 4.40 -1.75 15.20
C PRO A 68 3.72 -3.06 14.77
N LYS A 69 2.39 -3.13 14.80
CA LYS A 69 1.64 -4.28 14.30
C LYS A 69 1.49 -4.21 12.78
N LEU A 70 1.25 -3.03 12.23
CA LEU A 70 1.18 -2.78 10.80
C LEU A 70 2.52 -3.13 10.12
N GLU A 71 3.63 -2.65 10.67
CA GLU A 71 4.97 -2.96 10.15
C GLU A 71 5.22 -4.48 10.12
N ARG A 72 4.87 -5.18 11.21
CA ARG A 72 4.98 -6.65 11.27
C ARG A 72 4.06 -7.33 10.27
N ALA A 73 2.83 -6.85 10.13
CA ALA A 73 1.86 -7.41 9.19
C ALA A 73 2.35 -7.26 7.75
N LEU A 74 2.87 -6.09 7.35
CA LEU A 74 3.42 -5.85 6.00
C LEU A 74 4.57 -6.80 5.65
N LYS A 75 5.32 -7.30 6.64
CA LYS A 75 6.42 -8.27 6.42
C LYS A 75 5.95 -9.71 6.20
N VAL A 76 4.74 -10.08 6.64
CA VAL A 76 4.27 -11.47 6.66
C VAL A 76 3.02 -11.71 5.83
N ARG A 77 2.21 -10.68 5.62
CA ARG A 77 0.94 -10.74 4.88
C ARG A 77 1.15 -10.31 3.44
N LEU A 78 1.12 -11.30 2.55
CA LEU A 78 1.39 -11.10 1.13
C LEU A 78 0.31 -10.24 0.44
N ASP A 79 -0.95 -10.38 0.87
CA ASP A 79 -2.07 -9.53 0.46
C ASP A 79 -1.84 -8.06 0.81
N PHE A 80 -1.35 -7.78 2.01
CA PHE A 80 -1.04 -6.42 2.44
C PHE A 80 0.13 -5.82 1.66
N MET A 81 1.18 -6.63 1.45
CA MET A 81 2.35 -6.22 0.69
C MET A 81 2.00 -5.88 -0.76
N ILE A 82 1.22 -6.72 -1.44
CA ILE A 82 0.78 -6.47 -2.81
C ILE A 82 -0.12 -5.24 -2.87
N PHE A 83 -1.08 -5.11 -1.95
CA PHE A 83 -1.99 -3.97 -1.93
C PHE A 83 -1.26 -2.63 -1.81
N CYS A 84 -0.29 -2.52 -0.89
CA CYS A 84 0.47 -1.30 -0.69
C CYS A 84 1.41 -0.96 -1.84
N GLY A 85 1.79 -1.95 -2.65
CA GLY A 85 2.66 -1.79 -3.81
C GLY A 85 4.10 -2.26 -3.52
N PRO A 86 4.72 -3.02 -4.43
CA PRO A 86 6.08 -3.55 -4.28
C PRO A 86 7.20 -2.52 -4.54
N ASP A 87 6.89 -1.24 -4.74
CA ASP A 87 7.91 -0.16 -4.88
C ASP A 87 8.51 0.25 -3.51
N LEU A 88 8.78 -0.74 -2.66
CA LEU A 88 9.47 -0.63 -1.37
C LEU A 88 10.98 -0.89 -1.53
#